data_AF-A0A8C6WVR0-F1
#
_entry.id   AF-A0A8C6WVR0-F1
#
_cell.length_a   1.000
_cell.length_b   1.000
_cell.length_c   1.000
_cell.angle_alpha   90.00
_cell.angle_beta   90.00
_cell.angle_gamma   90.00
#
_symmetry.space_group_name_H-M   'P 1'
#
loop_
_entity.id
_entity.type
_entity.pdbx_description
1 polymer ?
#
loop_
_entity_poly.entity_id
_entity_poly.type
_entity_poly.pdbx_seq_one_letter_code
_entity_poly.pdbx_strand_id
1 'polypeptide(L)'
;MLNTMKHYKIPDGATIKVLSRKAHASLSSQGSVKDDQGKYSGKYFHLIDPDIVEDLKTLERKKLKLKEVHLTMLLPTKVAVYSFVEKLFRCIWGLQQNKAPLSVKHFFDFLDAQAEEMRITDPDVLHIWKTNSLPLRFWVNILKNPQFVFDLEKSPHLDGCLSVIAQAFMDSFSLSDTQLGKHTPTNKLLYGKEMPKYKQEVRLYYKQIQDQPPVSDSEFRDFLQKESKASVHFDLPTVYVCKSL
;
A
#
# COMPACT_ATOMS: atom_id res chain seq x y z
N MET A 1 6.26 -33.72 1.66
CA MET A 1 6.51 -32.93 0.43
C MET A 1 5.26 -32.93 -0.44
N LEU A 2 4.82 -31.77 -0.94
CA LEU A 2 3.71 -31.67 -1.89
C LEU A 2 4.15 -32.08 -3.31
N ASN A 3 3.23 -32.68 -4.06
CA ASN A 3 3.49 -33.10 -5.43
C ASN A 3 3.60 -31.88 -6.35
N THR A 4 4.61 -31.88 -7.22
CA THR A 4 4.87 -30.80 -8.19
C THR A 4 4.69 -31.30 -9.62
N MET A 5 4.69 -30.39 -10.61
CA MET A 5 4.69 -30.77 -12.03
C MET A 5 5.88 -31.70 -12.37
N LYS A 6 7.04 -31.46 -11.75
CA LYS A 6 8.23 -32.30 -11.90
C LYS A 6 8.05 -33.69 -11.31
N HIS A 7 7.34 -33.82 -10.18
CA HIS A 7 7.02 -35.11 -9.57
C HIS A 7 6.23 -36.00 -10.54
N TYR A 8 5.28 -35.40 -11.27
CA TYR A 8 4.48 -36.09 -12.30
C TYR A 8 5.18 -36.20 -13.67
N LYS A 9 6.41 -35.71 -13.81
CA LYS A 9 7.18 -35.72 -15.07
C LYS A 9 6.43 -35.08 -16.25
N ILE A 10 5.68 -34.01 -15.99
CA ILE A 10 4.89 -33.34 -17.02
C ILE A 10 5.83 -32.57 -17.98
N PRO A 11 5.83 -32.85 -19.29
CA PRO A 11 6.70 -32.18 -20.25
C PRO A 11 6.18 -30.81 -20.67
N ASP A 12 7.03 -30.02 -21.32
CA ASP A 12 6.61 -28.78 -21.98
C ASP A 12 5.59 -29.06 -23.08
N GLY A 13 4.60 -28.17 -23.24
CA GLY A 13 3.49 -28.35 -24.19
C GLY A 13 2.46 -29.42 -23.81
N ALA A 14 2.51 -29.99 -22.61
CA ALA A 14 1.52 -30.98 -22.16
C ALA A 14 0.09 -30.41 -22.12
N THR A 15 -0.89 -31.22 -22.52
CA THR A 15 -2.32 -30.87 -22.42
C THR A 15 -2.84 -31.10 -21.01
N ILE A 16 -3.43 -30.06 -20.40
CA ILE A 16 -4.06 -30.13 -19.08
C ILE A 16 -5.58 -29.99 -19.24
N LYS A 17 -6.34 -30.92 -18.66
CA LYS A 17 -7.82 -30.83 -18.62
C LYS A 17 -8.25 -30.19 -17.29
N VAL A 18 -9.16 -29.22 -17.36
CA VAL A 18 -9.76 -28.57 -16.19
C VAL A 18 -11.18 -29.09 -16.02
N LEU A 19 -11.50 -29.59 -14.83
CA LEU A 19 -12.83 -30.13 -14.52
C LEU A 19 -13.53 -29.24 -13.49
N SER A 20 -14.81 -28.92 -13.75
CA SER A 20 -15.66 -28.23 -12.79
C SER A 20 -16.42 -29.24 -11.94
N ARG A 21 -16.44 -29.03 -10.61
CA ARG A 21 -17.20 -29.87 -9.67
C ARG A 21 -18.70 -29.90 -10.00
N LYS A 22 -19.24 -28.83 -10.59
CA LYS A 22 -20.67 -28.73 -10.96
C LYS A 22 -21.03 -29.58 -12.19
N ALA A 23 -20.10 -29.78 -13.12
CA ALA A 23 -20.35 -30.49 -14.37
C ALA A 23 -20.02 -32.00 -14.29
N HIS A 24 -19.13 -32.40 -13.37
CA HIS A 24 -18.67 -33.77 -13.24
C HIS A 24 -18.57 -34.22 -11.77
N ALA A 25 -19.72 -34.25 -11.07
CA ALA A 25 -19.81 -34.67 -9.67
C ALA A 25 -19.48 -36.17 -9.43
N SER A 26 -19.44 -36.99 -10.48
CA SER A 26 -19.19 -38.44 -10.42
C SER A 26 -17.71 -38.84 -10.42
N LEU A 27 -16.79 -37.91 -10.68
CA LEU A 27 -15.35 -38.15 -10.58
C LEU A 27 -14.91 -37.85 -9.14
N SER A 28 -14.08 -38.74 -8.55
CA SER A 28 -13.61 -38.61 -7.16
C SER A 28 -13.01 -37.23 -6.91
N SER A 29 -13.73 -36.38 -6.19
CA SER A 29 -13.21 -35.07 -5.79
C SER A 29 -12.06 -35.30 -4.82
N GLN A 30 -10.83 -34.97 -5.22
CA GLN A 30 -9.72 -34.94 -4.27
C GLN A 30 -10.01 -33.87 -3.22
N GLY A 31 -9.86 -34.22 -1.95
CA GLY A 31 -9.97 -33.28 -0.84
C GLY A 31 -8.94 -32.16 -0.96
N SER A 32 -9.30 -30.95 -0.55
CA SER A 32 -8.35 -29.84 -0.53
C SER A 32 -7.43 -29.98 0.68
N VAL A 33 -6.12 -29.96 0.44
CA VAL A 33 -5.11 -30.01 1.51
C VAL A 33 -5.21 -28.78 2.43
N LYS A 34 -5.83 -27.68 1.96
CA LYS A 34 -6.10 -26.48 2.77
C LYS A 34 -7.23 -26.67 3.78
N ASP A 35 -8.08 -27.68 3.59
CA ASP A 35 -9.23 -27.95 4.47
C ASP A 35 -8.79 -28.66 5.77
N ASP A 36 -7.53 -29.11 5.82
CA ASP A 36 -6.85 -29.74 6.96
C ASP A 36 -6.44 -28.65 7.99
N GLN A 37 -7.44 -27.90 8.46
CA GLN A 37 -7.31 -26.72 9.34
C GLN A 37 -6.52 -27.07 10.61
N GLY A 38 -5.36 -26.42 10.77
CA GLY A 38 -4.52 -26.49 11.98
C GLY A 38 -3.30 -27.41 11.90
N LYS A 39 -3.17 -28.26 10.87
CA LYS A 39 -1.98 -29.15 10.72
C LYS A 39 -1.23 -28.99 9.40
N TYR A 40 -1.67 -28.08 8.51
CA TYR A 40 -1.05 -27.89 7.20
C TYR A 40 0.45 -27.59 7.28
N SER A 41 0.86 -26.65 8.15
CA SER A 41 2.26 -26.20 8.27
C SER A 41 3.21 -27.22 8.93
N GLY A 42 2.68 -28.25 9.59
CA GLY A 42 3.47 -29.31 10.24
C GLY A 42 3.44 -30.66 9.53
N LYS A 43 2.42 -30.92 8.70
CA LYS A 43 2.29 -32.17 7.93
C LYS A 43 2.86 -32.09 6.52
N TYR A 44 2.83 -30.90 5.92
CA TYR A 44 3.19 -30.70 4.52
C TYR A 44 4.27 -29.64 4.38
N PHE A 45 5.16 -29.88 3.43
CA PHE A 45 6.19 -28.92 3.02
C PHE A 45 6.30 -28.92 1.50
N HIS A 46 6.81 -27.83 0.92
CA HIS A 46 7.01 -27.70 -0.52
C HIS A 46 8.49 -27.45 -0.84
N LEU A 47 8.94 -26.20 -0.79
CA LEU A 47 10.33 -25.83 -1.11
C LEU A 47 11.26 -25.75 0.10
N ILE A 48 10.69 -25.60 1.30
CA ILE A 48 11.44 -25.49 2.55
C ILE A 48 10.97 -26.61 3.45
N ASP A 49 11.88 -27.50 3.81
CA ASP A 49 11.64 -28.58 4.75
C ASP A 49 11.82 -28.07 6.19
N PRO A 50 10.77 -28.07 7.04
CA PRO A 50 10.84 -27.53 8.40
C PRO A 50 11.82 -28.28 9.31
N ASP A 51 12.05 -29.58 9.10
CA ASP A 51 12.95 -30.38 9.96
C ASP A 51 14.43 -30.01 9.76
N ILE A 52 14.77 -29.52 8.56
CA ILE A 52 16.10 -28.96 8.26
C ILE A 52 16.29 -27.59 8.96
N VAL A 53 15.19 -26.88 9.29
CA VAL A 53 15.22 -25.54 9.90
C VAL A 53 15.40 -25.58 11.42
N GLU A 54 14.96 -26.63 12.11
CA GLU A 54 15.21 -26.79 13.55
C GLU A 54 16.68 -27.08 13.87
N ASP A 55 17.37 -27.84 13.01
CA ASP A 55 18.80 -28.15 13.12
C ASP A 55 19.72 -26.95 12.71
N LEU A 56 19.11 -25.85 12.24
CA LEU A 56 19.79 -24.63 11.78
C LEU A 56 19.98 -23.54 12.88
N LYS A 57 19.68 -23.83 14.15
CA LYS A 57 20.03 -22.94 15.28
C LYS A 57 21.55 -22.73 15.43
N THR A 58 22.38 -23.59 14.84
CA THR A 58 23.85 -23.57 14.93
C THR A 58 24.56 -22.79 13.80
N LEU A 59 23.83 -22.14 12.88
CA LEU A 59 24.43 -21.62 11.63
C LEU A 59 24.03 -20.18 11.28
N GLU A 60 24.40 -19.24 12.15
CA GLU A 60 24.30 -17.79 11.90
C GLU A 60 24.93 -17.36 10.56
N ARG A 61 26.00 -18.04 10.13
CA ARG A 61 26.72 -17.78 8.86
C ARG A 61 25.91 -18.13 7.60
N LYS A 62 25.00 -19.13 7.62
CA LYS A 62 24.11 -19.44 6.47
C LYS A 62 22.91 -18.49 6.42
N LYS A 63 22.39 -18.04 7.57
CA LYS A 63 21.36 -16.99 7.64
C LYS A 63 21.86 -15.65 7.06
N LEU A 64 23.12 -15.28 7.31
CA LEU A 64 23.76 -14.11 6.69
C LEU A 64 23.87 -14.24 5.17
N LYS A 65 24.36 -15.38 4.65
CA LYS A 65 24.46 -15.64 3.21
C LYS A 65 23.09 -15.63 2.50
N LEU A 66 22.05 -16.21 3.11
CA LEU A 66 20.69 -16.17 2.55
C LEU A 66 20.09 -14.76 2.58
N LYS A 67 20.32 -13.98 3.64
CA LYS A 67 19.89 -12.57 3.70
C LYS A 67 20.55 -11.72 2.61
N GLU A 68 21.85 -11.91 2.37
CA GLU A 68 22.58 -11.19 1.30
C GLU A 68 22.14 -11.62 -0.10
N VAL A 69 21.91 -12.91 -0.36
CA VAL A 69 21.39 -13.40 -1.66
C VAL A 69 19.96 -12.90 -1.92
N HIS A 70 19.12 -12.78 -0.90
CA HIS A 70 17.77 -12.22 -1.06
C HIS A 70 17.77 -10.72 -1.34
N LEU A 71 18.74 -9.94 -0.84
CA LEU A 71 18.90 -8.53 -1.22
C LEU A 71 19.11 -8.37 -2.72
N THR A 72 19.92 -9.24 -3.32
CA THR A 72 20.17 -9.28 -4.77
C THR A 72 18.91 -9.59 -5.59
N MET A 73 17.93 -10.30 -5.00
CA MET A 73 16.65 -10.62 -5.65
C MET A 73 15.57 -9.54 -5.45
N LEU A 74 15.68 -8.71 -4.40
CA LEU A 74 14.74 -7.61 -4.16
C LEU A 74 14.91 -6.48 -5.17
N LEU A 75 16.15 -6.18 -5.57
CA LEU A 75 16.42 -5.06 -6.49
C LEU A 75 15.80 -5.28 -7.90
N PRO A 76 15.95 -6.44 -8.55
CA PRO A 76 15.25 -6.73 -9.81
C PRO A 76 13.74 -6.59 -9.70
N THR A 77 13.16 -7.09 -8.59
CA THR A 77 11.72 -6.97 -8.34
C THR A 77 11.30 -5.52 -8.21
N LYS A 78 12.06 -4.71 -7.43
CA LYS A 78 11.84 -3.26 -7.32
C LYS A 78 11.89 -2.60 -8.69
N VAL A 79 12.92 -2.87 -9.49
CA VAL A 79 13.07 -2.29 -10.83
C VAL A 79 11.88 -2.63 -11.73
N ALA A 80 11.43 -3.88 -11.71
CA ALA A 80 10.30 -4.33 -12.53
C ALA A 80 8.99 -3.62 -12.18
N VAL A 81 8.73 -3.32 -10.90
CA VAL A 81 7.50 -2.66 -10.46
C VAL A 81 7.62 -1.14 -10.31
N TYR A 82 8.83 -0.59 -10.42
CA TYR A 82 9.14 0.80 -10.07
C TYR A 82 8.30 1.82 -10.83
N SER A 83 8.10 1.62 -12.14
CA SER A 83 7.31 2.54 -12.97
C SER A 83 5.85 2.65 -12.53
N PHE A 84 5.26 1.56 -12.04
CA PHE A 84 3.90 1.55 -11.48
C PHE A 84 3.85 2.30 -10.15
N VAL A 85 4.86 2.12 -9.29
CA VAL A 85 4.97 2.83 -8.00
C VAL A 85 5.13 4.33 -8.23
N GLU A 86 6.04 4.74 -9.12
CA GLU A 86 6.27 6.15 -9.44
C GLU A 86 5.01 6.79 -10.03
N LYS A 87 4.33 6.10 -10.96
CA LYS A 87 3.06 6.56 -11.52
C LYS A 87 1.98 6.71 -10.46
N LEU A 88 1.83 5.73 -9.56
CA LEU A 88 0.85 5.79 -8.48
C LEU A 88 1.11 6.96 -7.54
N PHE A 89 2.35 7.15 -7.11
CA PHE A 89 2.74 8.26 -6.24
C PHE A 89 2.43 9.62 -6.88
N ARG A 90 2.79 9.80 -8.15
CA ARG A 90 2.44 11.01 -8.92
C ARG A 90 0.96 11.16 -9.20
N CYS A 91 0.17 10.10 -9.22
CA CYS A 91 -1.28 10.21 -9.28
C CYS A 91 -1.87 10.70 -7.94
N ILE A 92 -1.22 10.39 -6.82
CA ILE A 92 -1.67 10.80 -5.47
C ILE A 92 -1.34 12.27 -5.20
N TRP A 93 -0.09 12.70 -5.43
CA TRP A 93 0.35 14.09 -5.21
C TRP A 93 0.47 14.91 -6.51
N GLY A 94 -0.17 14.46 -7.59
CA GLY A 94 -0.26 15.20 -8.84
C GLY A 94 -1.57 15.99 -8.92
N LEU A 95 -1.51 17.18 -9.51
CA LEU A 95 -2.68 18.02 -9.73
C LEU A 95 -3.18 17.86 -11.17
N GLN A 96 -4.39 17.34 -11.35
CA GLN A 96 -5.04 17.29 -12.66
C GLN A 96 -5.40 18.72 -13.08
N GLN A 97 -4.97 19.14 -14.27
CA GLN A 97 -5.19 20.51 -14.77
C GLN A 97 -4.74 21.61 -13.78
N ASN A 98 -3.70 21.35 -12.99
CA ASN A 98 -3.21 22.23 -11.91
C ASN A 98 -4.25 22.55 -10.81
N LYS A 99 -5.29 21.72 -10.64
CA LYS A 99 -6.31 21.86 -9.60
C LYS A 99 -6.25 20.69 -8.62
N ALA A 100 -6.37 21.00 -7.33
CA ALA A 100 -6.48 19.99 -6.29
C ALA A 100 -7.94 19.52 -6.16
N PRO A 101 -8.18 18.31 -5.63
CA PRO A 101 -9.53 17.92 -5.23
C PRO A 101 -10.10 18.93 -4.24
N LEU A 102 -11.37 19.31 -4.43
CA LEU A 102 -12.03 20.36 -3.64
C LEU A 102 -11.96 20.08 -2.13
N SER A 103 -12.16 18.82 -1.74
CA SER A 103 -12.07 18.35 -0.35
C SER A 103 -10.67 18.52 0.24
N VAL A 104 -9.61 18.29 -0.55
CA VAL A 104 -8.23 18.45 -0.09
C VAL A 104 -7.89 19.92 0.08
N LYS A 105 -8.23 20.77 -0.90
CA LYS A 105 -7.99 22.22 -0.80
C LYS A 105 -8.72 22.82 0.39
N HIS A 106 -10.03 22.60 0.49
CA HIS A 106 -10.84 23.12 1.60
C HIS A 106 -10.32 22.64 2.97
N PHE A 107 -9.96 21.36 3.09
CA PHE A 107 -9.45 20.84 4.36
C PHE A 107 -8.05 21.37 4.72
N PHE A 108 -7.18 21.59 3.74
CA PHE A 108 -5.86 22.19 3.99
C PHE A 108 -5.96 23.67 4.35
N ASP A 109 -6.85 24.42 3.70
CA ASP A 109 -7.14 25.81 4.07
C ASP A 109 -7.69 25.90 5.50
N PHE A 110 -8.54 24.95 5.91
CA PHE A 110 -9.00 24.84 7.30
C PHE A 110 -7.82 24.63 8.27
N LEU A 111 -6.88 23.73 7.97
CA LEU A 111 -5.70 23.52 8.82
C LEU A 111 -4.82 24.77 8.90
N ASP A 112 -4.67 25.49 7.79
CA ASP A 112 -3.89 26.73 7.72
C ASP A 112 -4.55 27.83 8.59
N ALA A 113 -5.87 28.00 8.51
CA ALA A 113 -6.63 28.94 9.35
C ALA A 113 -6.56 28.58 10.85
N GLN A 114 -6.60 27.29 11.20
CA GLN A 114 -6.46 26.85 12.60
C GLN A 114 -5.06 27.11 13.15
N ALA A 115 -4.02 26.96 12.34
CA ALA A 115 -2.66 27.33 12.76
C ALA A 115 -2.52 28.84 12.97
N GLU A 116 -3.13 29.66 12.10
CA GLU A 116 -3.15 31.11 12.25
C GLU A 116 -3.87 31.55 13.53
N GLU A 117 -5.04 30.97 13.83
CA GLU A 117 -5.80 31.23 15.06
C GLU A 117 -4.98 30.91 16.32
N MET A 118 -4.25 29.80 16.30
CA MET A 118 -3.35 29.40 17.39
C MET A 118 -1.98 30.11 17.37
N ARG A 119 -1.77 31.05 16.43
CA ARG A 119 -0.50 31.80 16.24
C ARG A 119 0.71 30.90 16.03
N ILE A 120 0.52 29.77 15.35
CA ILE A 120 1.58 28.85 14.97
C ILE A 120 2.22 29.39 13.69
N THR A 121 3.48 29.82 13.79
CA THR A 121 4.26 30.37 12.67
C THR A 121 5.22 29.36 12.04
N ASP A 122 5.39 28.19 12.66
CA ASP A 122 6.29 27.14 12.19
C ASP A 122 5.63 26.34 11.04
N PRO A 123 6.16 26.42 9.80
CA PRO A 123 5.60 25.69 8.67
C PRO A 123 5.72 24.17 8.80
N ASP A 124 6.64 23.66 9.63
CA ASP A 124 6.81 22.23 9.85
C ASP A 124 5.58 21.64 10.57
N VAL A 125 4.94 22.40 11.46
CA VAL A 125 3.72 21.99 12.15
C VAL A 125 2.57 21.77 11.15
N LEU A 126 2.38 22.71 10.24
CA LEU A 126 1.37 22.61 9.17
C LEU A 126 1.65 21.42 8.24
N HIS A 127 2.92 21.22 7.87
CA HIS A 127 3.33 20.05 7.08
C HIS A 127 3.00 18.74 7.80
N ILE A 128 3.28 18.65 9.11
CA ILE A 128 2.98 17.49 9.95
C ILE A 128 1.46 17.24 10.02
N TRP A 129 0.65 18.28 10.22
CA TRP A 129 -0.81 18.12 10.25
C TRP A 129 -1.37 17.64 8.92
N LYS A 130 -0.96 18.24 7.80
CA LYS A 130 -1.37 17.84 6.45
C LYS A 130 -0.98 16.39 6.17
N THR A 131 0.24 16.00 6.57
CA THR A 131 0.76 14.63 6.40
C THR A 131 0.03 13.60 7.28
N ASN A 132 -0.21 13.93 8.54
CA ASN A 132 -0.84 13.04 9.50
C ASN A 132 -2.36 12.90 9.30
N SER A 133 -2.98 13.82 8.57
CA SER A 133 -4.42 13.82 8.31
C SER A 133 -4.78 13.13 7.00
N LEU A 134 -4.06 13.40 5.89
CA LEU A 134 -4.43 12.87 4.58
C LEU A 134 -3.52 11.69 4.12
N PRO A 135 -2.23 11.87 3.82
CA PRO A 135 -1.35 10.75 3.44
C PRO A 135 -1.38 9.57 4.40
N LEU A 136 -1.24 9.83 5.70
CA LEU A 136 -1.13 8.78 6.71
C LEU A 136 -2.46 8.04 6.96
N ARG A 137 -3.58 8.76 7.04
CA ARG A 137 -4.87 8.15 7.44
C ARG A 137 -5.63 7.57 6.26
N PHE A 138 -5.57 8.25 5.12
CA PHE A 138 -6.29 7.83 3.93
C PHE A 138 -5.40 7.03 2.98
N TRP A 139 -4.36 7.65 2.43
CA TRP A 139 -3.59 7.04 1.33
C TRP A 139 -2.82 5.79 1.74
N VAL A 140 -2.15 5.78 2.89
CA VAL A 140 -1.50 4.57 3.41
C VAL A 140 -2.49 3.43 3.60
N ASN A 141 -3.72 3.75 4.04
CA ASN A 141 -4.73 2.72 4.25
C ASN A 141 -5.18 2.10 2.91
N ILE A 142 -5.42 2.91 1.89
CA ILE A 142 -5.74 2.43 0.54
C ILE A 142 -4.58 1.64 -0.08
N LEU A 143 -3.33 2.13 0.06
CA LEU A 143 -2.13 1.46 -0.44
C LEU A 143 -1.92 0.07 0.17
N LYS A 144 -2.17 -0.07 1.48
CA LYS A 144 -2.01 -1.33 2.20
C LYS A 144 -3.22 -2.26 2.06
N ASN A 145 -4.39 -1.71 1.76
CA ASN A 145 -5.64 -2.45 1.69
C ASN A 145 -6.36 -2.24 0.35
N PRO A 146 -5.75 -2.66 -0.78
CA PRO A 146 -6.36 -2.47 -2.09
C PRO A 146 -7.69 -3.21 -2.25
N GLN A 147 -7.98 -4.21 -1.39
CA GLN A 147 -9.27 -4.91 -1.34
C GLN A 147 -10.44 -4.01 -0.91
N PHE A 148 -10.16 -2.81 -0.38
CA PHE A 148 -11.21 -1.80 -0.13
C PHE A 148 -11.72 -1.14 -1.41
N VAL A 149 -10.94 -1.22 -2.50
CA VAL A 149 -11.23 -0.56 -3.77
C VAL A 149 -11.52 -1.57 -4.88
N PHE A 150 -10.86 -2.73 -4.87
CA PHE A 150 -11.01 -3.76 -5.89
C PHE A 150 -11.37 -5.11 -5.29
N ASP A 151 -12.07 -5.94 -6.06
CA ASP A 151 -12.32 -7.34 -5.70
C ASP A 151 -11.03 -8.15 -5.84
N LEU A 152 -10.32 -8.35 -4.73
CA LEU A 152 -9.05 -9.05 -4.68
C LEU A 152 -8.84 -9.79 -3.35
N GLU A 153 -8.25 -10.98 -3.43
CA GLU A 153 -7.80 -11.71 -2.25
C GLU A 153 -6.35 -11.32 -1.91
N LYS A 154 -6.17 -10.55 -0.83
CA LYS A 154 -4.84 -10.09 -0.42
C LYS A 154 -4.08 -11.20 0.32
N SER A 155 -3.01 -11.71 -0.30
CA SER A 155 -2.10 -12.64 0.38
C SER A 155 -1.19 -11.94 1.41
N PRO A 156 -0.72 -12.65 2.47
CA PRO A 156 0.24 -12.09 3.42
C PRO A 156 1.56 -11.63 2.78
N HIS A 157 1.99 -12.30 1.70
CA HIS A 157 3.19 -11.89 0.96
C HIS A 157 2.99 -10.52 0.29
N LEU A 158 1.84 -10.34 -0.38
CA LEU A 158 1.48 -9.07 -1.00
C LEU A 158 1.34 -7.95 0.05
N ASP A 159 0.77 -8.24 1.22
CA ASP A 159 0.69 -7.29 2.34
C ASP A 159 2.07 -6.77 2.78
N GLY A 160 3.07 -7.67 2.85
CA GLY A 160 4.46 -7.30 3.11
C GLY A 160 5.06 -6.39 2.02
N CYS A 161 4.83 -6.70 0.74
CA CYS A 161 5.29 -5.88 -0.38
C CYS A 161 4.64 -4.48 -0.37
N LEU A 162 3.33 -4.41 -0.17
CA LEU A 162 2.58 -3.16 -0.10
C LEU A 162 2.99 -2.33 1.12
N SER A 163 3.33 -2.96 2.24
CA SER A 163 3.86 -2.27 3.42
C SER A 163 5.21 -1.61 3.14
N VAL A 164 6.09 -2.24 2.34
CA VAL A 164 7.36 -1.63 1.91
C VAL A 164 7.09 -0.40 1.03
N ILE A 165 6.15 -0.48 0.09
CA ILE A 165 5.78 0.65 -0.78
C ILE A 165 5.13 1.78 0.03
N ALA A 166 4.21 1.44 0.95
CA ALA A 166 3.56 2.42 1.82
C ALA A 166 4.54 3.11 2.77
N GLN A 167 5.58 2.40 3.23
CA GLN A 167 6.65 3.04 4.01
C GLN A 167 7.45 4.03 3.15
N ALA A 168 7.81 3.66 1.92
CA ALA A 168 8.50 4.56 1.00
C ALA A 168 7.63 5.80 0.66
N PHE A 169 6.32 5.60 0.52
CA PHE A 169 5.34 6.69 0.39
C PHE A 169 5.34 7.61 1.61
N MET A 170 5.32 7.08 2.83
CA MET A 170 5.36 7.94 4.03
C MET A 170 6.70 8.65 4.19
N ASP A 171 7.81 7.98 3.87
CA ASP A 171 9.14 8.57 3.94
C ASP A 171 9.29 9.78 3.00
N SER A 172 8.53 9.87 1.90
CA SER A 172 8.55 11.05 1.02
C SER A 172 7.89 12.28 1.62
N PHE A 173 7.08 12.13 2.68
CA PHE A 173 6.55 13.26 3.45
C PHE A 173 7.41 13.58 4.68
N SER A 174 8.53 12.89 4.92
CA SER A 174 9.40 13.20 6.05
C SER A 174 10.13 14.54 5.84
N LEU A 175 10.07 15.40 6.85
CA LEU A 175 10.86 16.64 6.92
C LEU A 175 12.36 16.36 7.15
N SER A 176 12.69 15.25 7.79
CA SER A 176 14.08 14.91 8.14
C SER A 176 14.78 14.14 7.04
N ASP A 177 16.00 14.55 6.71
CA ASP A 177 16.85 13.78 5.81
C ASP A 177 17.47 12.58 6.53
N THR A 178 17.20 11.40 5.98
CA THR A 178 17.72 10.15 6.53
C THR A 178 19.02 9.82 5.83
N GLN A 179 20.13 9.85 6.57
CA GLN A 179 21.38 9.30 6.05
C GLN A 179 21.28 7.78 5.95
N LEU A 180 21.54 7.25 4.75
CA LEU A 180 21.54 5.83 4.49
C LEU A 180 22.90 5.25 4.88
N GLY A 181 22.90 4.20 5.68
CA GLY A 181 24.11 3.54 6.13
C GLY A 181 23.90 2.05 6.36
N LYS A 182 24.94 1.39 6.87
CA LYS A 182 24.97 -0.07 7.08
C LYS A 182 23.85 -0.60 7.99
N HIS A 183 23.33 0.24 8.89
CA HIS A 183 22.28 -0.13 9.84
C HIS A 183 20.88 0.29 9.38
N THR A 184 20.75 0.92 8.21
CA THR A 184 19.45 1.32 7.67
C THR A 184 18.66 0.07 7.25
N PRO A 185 17.37 -0.02 7.61
CA PRO A 185 16.52 -1.12 7.17
C PRO A 185 16.48 -1.28 5.65
N THR A 186 16.49 -2.52 5.17
CA THR A 186 16.53 -2.86 3.74
C THR A 186 15.45 -2.14 2.92
N ASN A 187 14.22 -2.07 3.44
CA ASN A 187 13.10 -1.40 2.78
C ASN A 187 13.35 0.09 2.53
N LYS A 188 14.05 0.77 3.45
CA LYS A 188 14.47 2.16 3.26
C LYS A 188 15.62 2.28 2.25
N LEU A 189 16.56 1.34 2.26
CA LEU A 189 17.63 1.29 1.26
C LEU A 189 17.07 1.09 -0.17
N LEU A 190 16.00 0.30 -0.33
CA LEU A 190 15.40 0.01 -1.64
C LEU A 190 14.92 1.26 -2.38
N TYR A 191 14.37 2.26 -1.66
CA TYR A 191 13.83 3.50 -2.24
C TYR A 191 14.65 4.75 -1.90
N GLY A 192 15.79 4.57 -1.23
CA GLY A 192 16.57 5.68 -0.70
C GLY A 192 17.11 6.62 -1.78
N LYS A 193 17.46 6.09 -2.96
CA LYS A 193 17.97 6.87 -4.09
C LYS A 193 16.94 7.86 -4.63
N GLU A 194 15.67 7.47 -4.66
CA GLU A 194 14.58 8.30 -5.21
C GLU A 194 13.97 9.25 -4.18
N MET A 195 14.23 9.01 -2.88
CA MET A 195 13.59 9.74 -1.78
C MET A 195 13.74 11.27 -1.86
N PRO A 196 14.92 11.85 -2.18
CA PRO A 196 15.06 13.30 -2.28
C PRO A 196 14.14 13.91 -3.35
N LYS A 197 13.96 13.22 -4.47
CA LYS A 197 13.05 13.64 -5.55
C LYS A 197 11.60 13.63 -5.09
N TYR A 198 11.16 12.56 -4.42
CA TYR A 198 9.78 12.48 -3.92
C TYR A 198 9.48 13.54 -2.86
N LYS A 199 10.43 13.81 -1.94
CA LYS A 199 10.28 14.90 -0.98
C LYS A 199 10.13 16.27 -1.66
N GLN A 200 10.88 16.51 -2.73
CA GLN A 200 10.75 17.74 -3.51
C GLN A 200 9.38 17.83 -4.19
N GLU A 201 8.91 16.76 -4.82
CA GLU A 201 7.58 16.69 -5.44
C GLU A 201 6.46 16.95 -4.41
N VAL A 202 6.55 16.36 -3.21
CA VAL A 202 5.60 16.57 -2.11
C VAL A 202 5.58 18.02 -1.62
N ARG A 203 6.76 18.65 -1.44
CA ARG A 203 6.85 20.07 -1.07
C ARG A 203 6.19 20.96 -2.11
N LEU A 204 6.39 20.66 -3.41
CA LEU A 204 5.73 21.37 -4.49
C LEU A 204 4.21 21.15 -4.48
N TYR A 205 3.75 19.92 -4.23
CA TYR A 205 2.33 19.61 -4.11
C TYR A 205 1.63 20.42 -3.02
N TYR A 206 2.17 20.47 -1.79
CA TYR A 206 1.59 21.28 -0.72
C TYR A 206 1.60 22.78 -1.04
N LYS A 207 2.69 23.27 -1.63
CA LYS A 207 2.78 24.67 -2.05
C LYS A 207 1.74 25.00 -3.14
N GLN A 208 1.59 24.16 -4.15
CA GLN A 208 0.61 24.37 -5.22
C GLN A 208 -0.83 24.36 -4.70
N ILE A 209 -1.15 23.55 -3.69
CA ILE A 209 -2.47 23.60 -3.04
C ILE A 209 -2.63 24.91 -2.27
N GLN A 210 -1.62 25.33 -1.51
CA GLN A 210 -1.66 26.58 -0.76
C GLN A 210 -1.86 27.79 -1.68
N ASP A 211 -1.15 27.83 -2.81
CA ASP A 211 -1.20 28.92 -3.79
C ASP A 211 -2.53 28.95 -4.59
N GLN A 212 -3.40 27.94 -4.48
CA GLN A 212 -4.73 27.96 -5.11
C GLN A 212 -5.66 28.96 -4.41
N PRO A 213 -6.61 29.58 -5.15
CA PRO A 213 -7.67 30.37 -4.56
C PRO A 213 -8.43 29.59 -3.48
N PRO A 214 -8.85 30.24 -2.38
CA PRO A 214 -9.70 29.61 -1.38
C PRO A 214 -11.00 29.08 -2.01
N VAL A 215 -11.47 27.93 -1.52
CA VAL A 215 -12.78 27.40 -1.92
C VAL A 215 -13.86 28.22 -1.22
N SER A 216 -14.84 28.71 -1.97
CA SER A 216 -15.97 29.42 -1.37
C SER A 216 -16.92 28.47 -0.65
N ASP A 217 -17.57 28.92 0.42
CA ASP A 217 -18.57 28.11 1.15
C ASP A 217 -19.70 27.63 0.24
N SER A 218 -20.11 28.45 -0.73
CA SER A 218 -21.16 28.06 -1.68
C SER A 218 -20.71 26.91 -2.56
N GLU A 219 -19.51 26.99 -3.13
CA GLU A 219 -18.94 25.94 -3.98
C GLU A 219 -18.75 24.63 -3.19
N PHE A 220 -18.27 24.72 -1.94
CA PHE A 220 -18.10 23.54 -1.10
C PHE A 220 -19.44 22.90 -0.72
N ARG A 221 -20.47 23.70 -0.39
CA ARG A 221 -21.83 23.19 -0.14
C ARG A 221 -22.42 22.49 -1.36
N ASP A 222 -22.26 23.06 -2.55
CA ASP A 222 -22.77 22.46 -3.79
C ASP A 222 -22.09 21.12 -4.07
N PHE A 223 -20.78 21.05 -3.85
CA PHE A 223 -20.02 19.80 -3.92
C PHE A 223 -20.55 18.75 -2.95
N LEU A 224 -20.74 19.08 -1.66
CA LEU A 224 -21.26 18.14 -0.66
C LEU A 224 -22.69 17.69 -0.99
N GLN A 225 -23.54 18.59 -1.48
CA GLN A 225 -24.91 18.23 -1.87
C GLN A 225 -24.92 17.25 -3.05
N LYS A 226 -23.99 17.42 -4.01
CA LYS A 226 -23.85 16.51 -5.15
C LYS A 226 -23.41 15.12 -4.69
N GLU A 227 -22.40 15.03 -3.84
CA GLU A 227 -21.90 13.75 -3.30
C GLU A 227 -22.95 13.03 -2.43
N SER A 228 -23.72 13.79 -1.64
CA SER A 228 -24.82 13.26 -0.84
C SER A 228 -25.92 12.61 -1.71
N LYS A 229 -26.28 13.24 -2.83
CA LYS A 229 -27.26 12.69 -3.80
C LYS A 229 -26.75 11.45 -4.51
N ALA A 230 -25.45 11.32 -4.73
CA ALA A 230 -24.85 10.16 -5.39
C ALA A 230 -24.75 8.94 -4.46
N SER A 231 -24.64 9.17 -3.15
CA SER A 231 -24.32 8.15 -2.15
C SER A 231 -25.54 7.36 -1.61
N VAL A 232 -26.60 7.19 -2.40
CA VAL A 232 -27.88 6.53 -2.00
C VAL A 232 -27.74 5.02 -1.71
N HIS A 233 -26.51 4.48 -1.71
CA HIS A 233 -26.25 3.04 -1.56
C HIS A 233 -26.20 2.53 -0.12
N PHE A 234 -26.27 3.41 0.88
CA PHE A 234 -26.31 3.02 2.28
C PHE A 234 -27.60 3.50 2.92
N ASP A 235 -28.43 2.59 3.43
CA ASP A 235 -29.45 2.87 4.46
C ASP A 235 -28.73 3.21 5.78
N LEU A 236 -27.93 4.27 5.77
CA LEU A 236 -27.47 4.92 6.97
C LEU A 236 -28.60 5.86 7.39
N PRO A 237 -29.08 5.81 8.65
CA PRO A 237 -29.99 6.82 9.14
C PRO A 237 -29.29 8.16 9.00
N THR A 238 -29.74 8.94 8.02
CA THR A 238 -29.40 10.33 7.70
C THR A 238 -28.40 10.91 8.69
N VAL A 239 -27.10 10.78 8.40
CA VAL A 239 -26.09 11.52 9.16
C VAL A 239 -26.36 12.99 8.85
N TYR A 240 -26.90 13.69 9.83
CA TYR A 240 -27.12 15.13 9.81
C TYR A 240 -25.77 15.84 9.71
N VAL A 241 -25.22 15.99 8.49
CA VAL A 241 -23.96 16.70 8.26
C VAL A 241 -24.13 18.23 8.23
N CYS A 242 -25.37 18.76 8.31
CA CYS A 242 -25.60 20.21 8.29
C CYS A 242 -26.61 20.72 9.33
N LYS A 243 -26.39 20.41 10.61
CA LYS A 243 -26.99 21.20 11.71
C LYS A 243 -26.01 21.35 12.86
N SER A 244 -24.97 22.16 12.67
CA SER A 244 -24.18 22.85 13.70
C SER A 244 -23.07 23.63 12.97
N LEU A 245 -23.45 24.72 12.30
CA LEU A 245 -22.60 25.90 12.23
C LEU A 245 -22.84 26.68 13.53
#